data_AF-A0A7Y4TXF4-F1
#
_entry.id   AF-A0A7Y4TXF4-F1
#
_cell.length_a   1.000
_cell.length_b   1.000
_cell.length_c   1.000
_cell.angle_alpha   90.00
_cell.angle_beta   90.00
_cell.angle_gamma   90.00
#
_symmetry.space_group_name_H-M   'P 1'
#
loop_
_entity.id
_entity.type
_entity.pdbx_description
1 polymer ?
#
loop_
_entity_poly.entity_id
_entity_poly.type
_entity_poly.pdbx_seq_one_letter_code
_entity_poly.pdbx_strand_id
1 'polypeptide(L)'
;MLSLDWTFAFQILLFLILWAFLRRFLFEPHFDVMEQREHRSEGAMRQAQQVKAEVGEMEEQYKSRLTATRSGAIQQVETVAREAEGQAQAITDAARTEADKILEELRATLRQEIENARKELQSRAPEFARNISEKLLGRALT
;
A
#
# COMPACT_ATOMS: atom_id res chain seq x y z
N MET A 1 26.57 -90.06 -39.60
CA MET A 1 25.59 -90.16 -38.49
C MET A 1 25.96 -89.09 -37.49
N LEU A 2 25.04 -88.21 -37.11
CA LEU A 2 25.24 -87.31 -35.97
C LEU A 2 25.30 -88.19 -34.72
N SER A 3 26.49 -88.65 -34.35
CA SER A 3 26.70 -89.21 -33.03
C SER A 3 26.53 -88.05 -32.06
N LEU A 4 25.44 -88.12 -31.30
CA LEU A 4 25.15 -87.19 -30.22
C LEU A 4 26.12 -87.52 -29.08
N ASP A 5 27.38 -87.12 -29.27
CA ASP A 5 28.47 -87.41 -28.35
C ASP A 5 28.48 -86.42 -27.20
N TRP A 6 29.05 -86.83 -26.06
CA TRP A 6 29.27 -86.00 -24.88
C TRP A 6 29.93 -84.64 -25.20
N THR A 7 30.75 -84.60 -26.26
CA THR A 7 31.38 -83.39 -26.80
C THR A 7 30.36 -82.34 -27.26
N PHE A 8 29.23 -82.76 -27.85
CA PHE A 8 28.18 -81.84 -28.29
C PHE A 8 27.47 -81.19 -27.09
N ALA A 9 27.21 -81.96 -26.03
CA ALA A 9 26.69 -81.43 -24.77
C ALA A 9 27.66 -80.42 -24.13
N PHE A 10 28.96 -80.71 -24.18
CA PHE A 10 30.00 -79.81 -23.68
C PHE A 10 30.10 -78.51 -24.51
N GLN A 11 29.92 -78.59 -25.83
CA GLN A 11 29.93 -77.43 -26.71
C GLN A 11 28.70 -76.54 -26.52
N ILE A 12 27.52 -77.12 -26.27
CA ILE A 12 26.33 -76.37 -25.85
C ILE A 12 26.55 -75.69 -24.50
N LEU A 13 27.13 -76.40 -23.53
CA LEU A 13 27.44 -75.84 -22.22
C LEU A 13 28.40 -74.64 -22.34
N LEU A 14 29.46 -74.78 -23.14
CA LEU A 14 30.42 -73.71 -23.39
C LEU A 14 29.75 -72.50 -24.08
N PHE A 15 28.87 -72.73 -25.05
CA PHE A 15 28.12 -71.67 -25.71
C PHE A 15 27.17 -70.95 -24.74
N LEU A 16 26.48 -71.69 -23.86
CA LEU A 16 25.61 -71.09 -22.84
C LEU A 16 26.39 -70.27 -21.82
N ILE A 17 27.57 -70.75 -21.40
CA ILE A 17 28.47 -70.00 -20.51
C ILE A 17 28.96 -68.73 -21.21
N LEU A 18 29.40 -68.83 -22.47
CA LEU A 18 29.84 -67.68 -23.26
C LEU A 18 28.71 -66.67 -23.47
N TRP A 19 27.50 -67.14 -23.78
CA TRP A 19 26.33 -66.30 -23.95
C TRP A 19 25.93 -65.58 -22.67
N ALA A 20 25.95 -66.28 -21.53
CA ALA A 20 25.69 -65.69 -20.22
C ALA A 20 26.76 -64.63 -19.87
N PHE A 21 28.03 -64.92 -20.17
CA PHE A 21 29.14 -63.99 -19.98
C PHE A 21 28.99 -62.75 -20.85
N LEU A 22 28.70 -62.90 -22.15
CA LEU A 22 28.45 -61.78 -23.06
C LEU A 22 27.25 -60.94 -22.63
N ARG A 23 26.14 -61.58 -22.26
CA ARG A 23 24.93 -60.89 -21.81
C ARG A 23 25.20 -60.00 -20.59
N ARG A 24 25.87 -60.55 -19.57
CA ARG A 24 26.17 -59.86 -18.31
C ARG A 24 27.26 -58.79 -18.47
N PHE A 25 28.28 -59.05 -19.30
CA PHE A 25 29.49 -58.24 -19.34
C PHE A 25 29.55 -57.22 -20.49
N LEU A 26 28.88 -57.49 -21.62
CA LEU A 26 28.94 -56.64 -22.81
C LEU A 26 27.63 -55.94 -23.12
N PHE A 27 26.48 -56.60 -22.97
CA PHE A 27 25.20 -55.98 -23.34
C PHE A 27 24.67 -55.07 -22.23
N GLU A 28 24.61 -55.56 -21.00
CA GLU A 28 24.06 -54.81 -19.85
C GLU A 28 24.76 -53.46 -19.59
N PRO A 29 26.11 -53.38 -19.42
CA PRO A 29 26.76 -52.10 -19.16
C PRO A 29 26.79 -51.15 -20.37
N HIS A 30 26.66 -51.67 -21.59
CA HIS A 30 26.77 -50.87 -22.80
C HIS A 30 25.46 -50.18 -23.20
N PHE A 31 24.31 -50.76 -22.80
CA PHE A 31 23.00 -50.09 -22.90
C PHE A 31 22.82 -49.04 -21.80
N ASP A 32 23.27 -49.31 -20.57
CA ASP A 32 23.18 -48.38 -19.43
C ASP A 32 23.86 -47.02 -19.72
N VAL A 33 25.02 -47.03 -20.38
CA VAL A 33 25.75 -45.79 -20.71
C VAL A 33 25.04 -44.97 -21.79
N MET A 34 24.32 -45.61 -22.71
CA MET A 34 23.55 -44.91 -23.74
C MET A 34 22.28 -44.30 -23.16
N GLU A 35 21.54 -45.05 -22.36
CA GLU A 35 20.33 -44.56 -21.68
C GLU A 35 20.68 -43.42 -20.71
N GLN A 36 21.79 -43.51 -19.97
CA GLN A 36 22.26 -42.41 -19.11
C GLN A 36 22.67 -41.14 -19.87
N ARG A 37 23.09 -41.24 -21.14
CA ARG A 37 23.43 -40.07 -21.95
C ARG A 37 22.18 -39.40 -22.48
N GLU A 38 21.23 -40.19 -22.98
CA GLU A 38 19.94 -39.72 -23.43
C GLU A 38 19.16 -39.05 -22.29
N HIS A 39 19.06 -39.70 -21.14
CA HIS A 39 18.43 -39.14 -19.95
C HIS A 39 19.09 -37.86 -19.44
N ARG A 40 20.44 -37.76 -19.49
CA ARG A 40 21.14 -36.55 -19.04
C ARG A 40 20.92 -35.37 -19.99
N SER A 41 20.98 -35.59 -21.29
CA SER A 41 20.78 -34.52 -22.28
C SER A 41 19.32 -34.04 -22.32
N GLU A 42 18.36 -34.97 -22.34
CA GLU A 42 16.93 -34.61 -22.28
C GLU A 42 16.54 -34.01 -20.93
N GLY A 43 17.09 -34.55 -19.85
CA GLY A 43 16.87 -34.03 -18.49
C GLY A 43 17.41 -32.60 -18.34
N ALA A 44 18.62 -32.32 -18.82
CA ALA A 44 19.21 -30.99 -18.79
C ALA A 44 18.42 -29.99 -19.67
N MET A 45 17.96 -30.41 -20.85
CA MET A 45 17.12 -29.55 -21.71
C MET A 45 15.77 -29.24 -21.06
N ARG A 46 15.11 -30.24 -20.44
CA ARG A 46 13.85 -30.04 -19.71
C ARG A 46 14.03 -29.14 -18.50
N GLN A 47 15.10 -29.32 -17.72
CA GLN A 47 15.42 -28.43 -16.60
C GLN A 47 15.68 -27.00 -17.07
N ALA A 48 16.43 -26.81 -18.16
CA ALA A 48 16.68 -25.48 -18.71
C ALA A 48 15.40 -24.80 -19.20
N GLN A 49 14.45 -25.55 -19.79
CA GLN A 49 13.14 -25.03 -20.17
C GLN A 49 12.28 -24.67 -18.95
N GLN A 50 12.26 -25.52 -17.92
CA GLN A 50 11.54 -25.25 -16.67
C GLN A 50 12.07 -23.99 -15.98
N VAL A 51 13.39 -23.88 -15.82
CA VAL A 51 14.02 -22.70 -15.21
C VAL A 51 13.71 -21.44 -16.01
N LYS A 52 13.74 -21.50 -17.35
CA LYS A 52 13.35 -20.35 -18.18
C LYS A 52 11.88 -19.96 -18.01
N ALA A 53 10.99 -20.94 -17.91
CA ALA A 53 9.56 -20.68 -17.67
C ALA A 53 9.34 -20.06 -16.28
N GLU A 54 9.98 -20.60 -15.25
CA GLU A 54 9.89 -20.11 -13.87
C GLU A 54 10.45 -18.69 -13.73
N VAL A 55 11.59 -18.39 -14.37
CA VAL A 55 12.13 -17.02 -14.41
C VAL A 55 11.18 -16.07 -15.13
N GLY A 56 10.59 -16.49 -16.25
CA GLY A 56 9.59 -15.69 -16.98
C GLY A 56 8.36 -15.38 -16.12
N GLU A 57 7.85 -16.38 -15.41
CA GLU A 57 6.72 -16.21 -14.49
C GLU A 57 7.08 -15.29 -13.31
N MET A 58 8.27 -15.48 -12.70
CA MET A 58 8.74 -14.61 -11.63
C MET A 58 8.91 -13.15 -12.09
N GLU A 59 9.43 -12.92 -13.31
CA GLU A 59 9.54 -11.57 -13.87
C GLU A 59 8.17 -10.92 -14.06
N GLU A 60 7.19 -11.67 -14.56
CA GLU A 60 5.83 -11.17 -14.76
C GLU A 60 5.16 -10.85 -13.42
N GLN A 61 5.27 -11.75 -12.44
CA GLN A 61 4.79 -11.52 -11.09
C GLN A 61 5.46 -10.30 -10.45
N TYR A 62 6.78 -10.13 -10.64
CA TYR A 62 7.51 -8.99 -10.11
C TYR A 62 7.06 -7.66 -10.76
N LYS A 63 6.92 -7.63 -12.09
CA LYS A 63 6.41 -6.45 -12.82
C LYS A 63 4.98 -6.11 -12.40
N SER A 64 4.12 -7.11 -12.23
CA SER A 64 2.75 -6.94 -11.75
C SER A 64 2.72 -6.36 -10.33
N ARG A 65 3.49 -6.93 -9.39
CA ARG A 65 3.59 -6.42 -8.01
C ARG A 65 4.14 -4.99 -7.97
N LEU A 66 5.14 -4.67 -8.78
CA LEU A 66 5.71 -3.33 -8.85
C LEU A 66 4.68 -2.31 -9.35
N THR A 67 3.92 -2.69 -10.39
CA THR A 67 2.85 -1.84 -10.95
C THR A 67 1.72 -1.64 -9.96
N ALA A 68 1.27 -2.71 -9.30
CA ALA A 68 0.24 -2.66 -8.27
C ALA A 68 0.67 -1.81 -7.07
N THR A 69 1.92 -1.96 -6.61
CA THR A 69 2.47 -1.15 -5.51
C THR A 69 2.54 0.32 -5.89
N ARG A 70 3.00 0.63 -7.11
CA ARG A 70 3.06 2.01 -7.60
C ARG A 70 1.67 2.64 -7.71
N SER A 71 0.70 1.90 -8.24
CA SER A 71 -0.68 2.36 -8.34
C SER A 71 -1.30 2.58 -6.97
N GLY A 72 -1.08 1.66 -6.03
CA GLY A 72 -1.56 1.78 -4.65
C GLY A 72 -0.95 2.97 -3.93
N ALA A 73 0.35 3.22 -4.11
CA ALA A 73 1.03 4.38 -3.54
C ALA A 73 0.46 5.71 -4.06
N ILE A 74 0.21 5.80 -5.37
CA ILE A 74 -0.40 7.00 -5.98
C ILE A 74 -1.81 7.22 -5.43
N GLN A 75 -2.63 6.16 -5.38
CA GLN A 75 -3.98 6.26 -4.80
C GLN A 75 -3.94 6.70 -3.34
N GLN A 76 -3.04 6.16 -2.54
CA GLN A 76 -2.93 6.53 -1.14
C GLN A 76 -2.50 7.98 -0.94
N VAL A 77 -1.55 8.47 -1.74
CA VAL A 77 -1.17 9.89 -1.73
C VAL A 77 -2.35 10.77 -2.12
N GLU A 78 -3.12 10.38 -3.14
CA GLU A 78 -4.28 11.12 -3.58
C GLU A 78 -5.39 11.15 -2.51
N THR A 79 -5.67 10.02 -1.84
CA THR A 79 -6.61 9.95 -0.72
C THR A 79 -6.18 10.87 0.41
N VAL A 80 -4.91 10.81 0.84
CA VAL A 80 -4.37 11.66 1.91
C VAL A 80 -4.45 13.14 1.51
N ALA A 81 -4.17 13.49 0.26
CA ALA A 81 -4.28 14.85 -0.22
C ALA A 81 -5.72 15.37 -0.18
N ARG A 82 -6.70 14.57 -0.63
CA ARG A 82 -8.13 14.94 -0.57
C ARG A 82 -8.63 15.05 0.87
N GLU A 83 -8.22 14.15 1.76
CA GLU A 83 -8.56 14.23 3.17
C GLU A 83 -7.97 15.49 3.83
N ALA A 84 -6.71 15.82 3.53
CA ALA A 84 -6.07 17.03 4.03
C ALA A 84 -6.77 18.30 3.51
N GLU A 85 -7.17 18.33 2.23
CA GLU A 85 -7.94 19.44 1.67
C GLU A 85 -9.31 19.59 2.35
N GLY A 86 -10.03 18.48 2.55
CA GLY A 86 -11.31 18.48 3.26
C GLY A 86 -11.18 18.93 4.71
N GLN A 87 -10.13 18.50 5.42
CA GLN A 87 -9.85 18.97 6.79
C GLN A 87 -9.50 20.46 6.81
N ALA A 88 -8.69 20.94 5.87
CA ALA A 88 -8.33 22.36 5.78
C ALA A 88 -9.56 23.24 5.52
N GLN A 89 -10.46 22.80 4.64
CA GLN A 89 -11.75 23.47 4.40
C GLN A 89 -12.60 23.49 5.67
N ALA A 90 -12.77 22.34 6.34
CA ALA A 90 -13.55 22.24 7.57
C ALA A 90 -12.99 23.14 8.70
N ILE A 91 -11.67 23.22 8.86
CA ILE A 91 -11.03 24.12 9.83
C ILE A 91 -11.31 25.58 9.47
N THR A 92 -11.20 25.94 8.19
CA THR A 92 -11.44 27.31 7.73
C THR A 92 -12.90 27.73 7.93
N ASP A 93 -13.84 26.84 7.64
CA ASP A 93 -15.27 27.09 7.80
C ASP A 93 -15.66 27.17 9.28
N ALA A 94 -15.08 26.31 10.13
CA ALA A 94 -15.25 26.41 11.58
C ALA A 94 -14.71 27.74 12.12
N ALA A 95 -13.52 28.16 11.67
CA ALA A 95 -12.93 29.43 12.08
C ALA A 95 -13.76 30.63 11.63
N ARG A 96 -14.34 30.61 10.42
CA ARG A 96 -15.26 31.64 9.93
C ARG A 96 -16.54 31.69 10.76
N THR A 97 -17.14 30.53 11.02
CA THR A 97 -18.36 30.43 11.83
C THR A 97 -18.13 30.96 13.24
N GLU A 98 -16.97 30.67 13.84
CA GLU A 98 -16.62 31.18 15.16
C GLU A 98 -16.38 32.69 15.15
N ALA A 99 -15.68 33.21 14.13
CA ALA A 99 -15.49 34.65 13.96
C ALA A 99 -16.82 35.40 13.81
N ASP A 100 -17.76 34.85 13.04
CA ASP A 100 -19.10 35.43 12.87
C ASP A 100 -19.88 35.45 14.20
N LYS A 101 -19.82 34.38 14.99
CA LYS A 101 -20.42 34.35 16.34
C LYS A 101 -19.83 35.41 17.26
N ILE A 102 -18.49 35.51 17.30
CA ILE A 102 -17.80 36.52 18.12
C ILE A 102 -18.23 37.93 17.69
N LEU A 103 -18.36 38.19 16.38
CA LEU A 103 -18.82 39.48 15.86
C LEU A 103 -20.27 39.78 16.26
N GLU A 104 -21.17 38.79 16.22
CA GLU A 104 -22.55 38.96 16.68
C GLU A 104 -22.62 39.25 18.18
N GLU A 105 -21.85 38.53 18.99
CA GLU A 105 -21.82 38.71 20.44
C GLU A 105 -21.23 40.08 20.85
N LEU A 106 -20.17 40.52 20.16
CA LEU A 106 -19.61 41.87 20.30
C LEU A 106 -20.64 42.94 19.94
N ARG A 107 -21.36 42.77 18.82
CA ARG A 107 -22.41 43.72 18.41
C ARG A 107 -23.55 43.80 19.42
N ALA A 108 -23.96 42.67 20.00
CA ALA A 108 -24.97 42.62 21.04
C ALA A 108 -24.48 43.36 22.30
N THR A 109 -23.25 43.09 22.73
CA THR A 109 -22.62 43.73 23.89
C THR A 109 -22.50 45.26 23.69
N LEU A 110 -22.03 45.70 22.52
CA LEU A 110 -21.91 47.12 22.16
C LEU A 110 -23.25 47.83 22.21
N ARG A 111 -24.32 47.22 21.68
CA ARG A 111 -25.68 47.80 21.76
C ARG A 111 -26.11 47.97 23.21
N GLN A 112 -25.82 46.99 24.06
CA GLN A 112 -26.16 47.03 25.47
C GLN A 112 -25.35 48.10 26.23
N GLU A 113 -24.06 48.24 25.94
CA GLU A 113 -23.23 49.32 26.47
C GLU A 113 -23.72 50.71 26.04
N ILE A 114 -24.09 50.89 24.77
CA ILE A 114 -24.63 52.16 24.26
C ILE A 114 -25.92 52.52 25.00
N GLU A 115 -26.83 51.58 25.19
CA GLU A 115 -28.07 51.81 25.92
C GLU A 115 -27.81 52.14 27.41
N ASN A 116 -26.85 51.46 28.03
CA ASN A 116 -26.45 51.74 29.42
C ASN A 116 -25.82 53.14 29.55
N ALA A 117 -24.89 53.50 28.66
CA ALA A 117 -24.27 54.82 28.63
C ALA A 117 -25.32 55.92 28.38
N ARG A 118 -26.30 55.67 27.50
CA ARG A 118 -27.40 56.61 27.23
C ARG A 118 -28.27 56.83 28.47
N LYS A 119 -28.60 55.76 29.21
CA LYS A 119 -29.33 55.86 30.49
C LYS A 119 -28.53 56.62 31.54
N GLU A 120 -27.22 56.37 31.63
CA GLU A 120 -26.34 57.09 32.56
C GLU A 120 -26.30 58.59 32.24
N LEU A 121 -26.14 58.95 30.96
CA LEU A 121 -26.20 60.34 30.51
C LEU A 121 -27.54 61.02 30.82
N GLN A 122 -28.66 60.31 30.60
CA GLN A 122 -29.98 60.82 30.97
C GLN A 122 -30.12 61.05 32.48
N SER A 123 -29.55 60.17 33.31
CA SER A 123 -29.57 60.33 34.77
C SER A 123 -28.75 61.53 35.25
N ARG A 124 -27.66 61.87 34.54
CA ARG A 124 -26.78 63.01 34.85
C ARG A 124 -27.24 64.33 34.22
N ALA A 125 -28.14 64.29 33.23
CA ALA A 125 -28.66 65.49 32.55
C ALA A 125 -29.28 66.54 33.51
N PRO A 126 -30.03 66.18 34.57
CA PRO A 126 -30.55 67.14 35.55
C PRO A 126 -29.44 67.84 36.34
N GLU A 127 -28.37 67.12 36.69
CA GLU A 127 -27.20 67.67 37.38
C GLU A 127 -26.46 68.68 36.51
N PHE A 128 -26.30 68.38 35.22
CA PHE A 128 -25.73 69.31 34.25
C PHE A 128 -26.62 70.54 34.04
N ALA A 129 -27.94 70.35 33.91
CA ALA A 129 -28.89 71.44 33.77
C ALA A 129 -28.87 72.37 35.01
N ARG A 130 -28.79 71.80 36.22
CA ARG A 130 -28.64 72.55 37.47
C ARG A 130 -27.34 73.36 37.50
N ASN A 131 -26.20 72.74 37.19
CA ASN A 131 -24.90 73.43 37.13
C ASN A 131 -24.87 74.59 36.12
N ILE A 132 -25.48 74.39 34.95
CA ILE A 132 -25.58 75.44 33.91
C ILE A 132 -26.47 76.58 34.39
N SER A 133 -27.61 76.26 35.01
CA SER A 133 -28.55 77.24 35.55
C SER A 133 -27.91 78.06 36.68
N GLU A 134 -27.18 77.41 37.58
CA GLU A 134 -26.43 78.07 38.67
C GLU A 134 -25.33 79.00 38.14
N LYS A 135 -24.60 78.60 37.09
CA LYS A 135 -23.57 79.45 36.45
C LYS A 135 -24.14 80.64 35.67
N LEU A 136 -25.27 80.46 34.98
CA LEU A 136 -25.91 81.52 34.19
C LEU A 136 -26.69 82.52 35.07
N LEU A 137 -27.34 82.05 36.13
CA LEU A 137 -28.12 82.91 37.04
C LEU A 137 -27.26 83.57 38.13
N GLY A 138 -25.97 83.19 38.26
CA GLY A 138 -25.01 83.81 39.18
C GLY A 138 -25.40 83.67 40.66
N ARG A 139 -26.36 82.81 40.99
CA ARG A 139 -26.85 82.61 42.37
C ARG A 139 -27.32 81.17 42.54
N ALA A 140 -26.76 80.50 43.56
CA ALA A 140 -27.14 79.15 43.94
C ALA A 140 -28.65 79.09 44.22
N LEU A 141 -29.37 78.24 43.48
CA LEU A 141 -30.74 77.88 43.82
C LEU A 141 -30.64 76.69 44.77
N THR A 142 -30.85 77.00 46.06
CA THR A 142 -31.14 76.06 47.15
C THR A 142 -32.32 75.18 46.81
#